data_AF-A0A9P9M9E5-F1
#
_entry.id   AF-A0A9P9M9E5-F1
#
_cell.length_a   1.000
_cell.length_b   1.000
_cell.length_c   1.000
_cell.angle_alpha   90.00
_cell.angle_beta   90.00
_cell.angle_gamma   90.00
#
_symmetry.space_group_name_H-M   'P 1'
#
loop_
_entity.id
_entity.type
_entity.pdbx_description
1 polymer ?
#
loop_
_entity_poly.entity_id
_entity_poly.type
_entity_poly.pdbx_seq_one_letter_code
_entity_poly.pdbx_strand_id
1 'polypeptide(L)'
;MSFLEEPLPRIACFHGGGSTASIFNVQSEQLIKLLSNTFSFVFFDAPFERDAGPGVLPIFTYEKYGPYRAWFARSKEGIERGDGRDEDGKGEGGVERALRLIAEEGGEGEWVGVMGFSQGTRVVGGILLDQQRRKKMGLPRAEGDLDFKFGILCMGASAPMVSDVVHASLSEDLITIPTLHLHGTKDLNYENGKKQLEAYYDQSTATVWDIAYHHAMPWYRADVLKFVEMIRKLYADTKGNV
;
A
#
# COMPACT_ATOMS: atom_id res chain seq x y z
N MET A 1 11.78 -27.94 -25.63
CA MET A 1 10.51 -27.72 -24.92
C MET A 1 10.78 -26.69 -23.85
N SER A 2 10.47 -25.41 -24.11
CA SER A 2 10.52 -24.39 -23.05
C SER A 2 9.28 -24.59 -22.19
N PHE A 3 9.45 -25.00 -20.95
CA PHE A 3 8.38 -24.85 -19.96
C PHE A 3 8.09 -23.35 -19.90
N LEU A 4 6.88 -22.94 -20.25
CA LEU A 4 6.42 -21.58 -19.99
C LEU A 4 6.46 -21.42 -18.48
N GLU A 5 7.39 -20.62 -17.96
CA GLU A 5 7.37 -20.26 -16.54
C GLU A 5 6.02 -19.58 -16.27
N GLU A 6 5.30 -20.06 -15.26
CA GLU A 6 4.06 -19.41 -14.86
C GLU A 6 4.34 -17.96 -14.44
N PRO A 7 3.48 -17.00 -14.84
CA PRO A 7 3.66 -15.61 -14.47
C PRO A 7 3.71 -15.42 -12.95
N LEU A 8 4.65 -14.60 -12.47
CA LEU A 8 4.80 -14.35 -11.04
C LEU A 8 3.58 -13.61 -10.46
N PRO A 9 3.12 -13.96 -9.26
CA PRO A 9 2.12 -13.18 -8.54
C PRO A 9 2.56 -11.72 -8.36
N ARG A 10 1.60 -10.79 -8.44
CA ARG A 10 1.87 -9.35 -8.51
C ARG A 10 1.52 -8.63 -7.20
N ILE A 11 2.33 -7.64 -6.84
CA ILE A 11 2.11 -6.74 -5.70
C ILE A 11 2.07 -5.29 -6.19
N ALA A 12 0.94 -4.61 -5.96
CA ALA A 12 0.76 -3.19 -6.30
C ALA A 12 1.31 -2.29 -5.19
N CYS A 13 2.15 -1.32 -5.53
CA CYS A 13 2.98 -0.57 -4.60
C CYS A 13 2.66 0.94 -4.63
N PHE A 14 2.36 1.52 -3.47
CA PHE A 14 1.93 2.90 -3.29
C PHE A 14 2.95 3.70 -2.46
N HIS A 15 3.54 4.72 -3.06
CA HIS A 15 4.60 5.53 -2.43
C HIS A 15 4.09 6.45 -1.31
N GLY A 16 4.99 6.98 -0.50
CA GLY A 16 4.68 7.99 0.52
C GLY A 16 4.40 9.37 -0.07
N GLY A 17 3.80 10.27 0.72
CA GLY A 17 3.49 11.61 0.26
C GLY A 17 4.75 12.44 0.00
N GLY A 18 4.80 13.12 -1.14
CA GLY A 18 5.95 13.90 -1.59
C GLY A 18 7.04 13.05 -2.21
N SER A 19 6.67 11.92 -2.80
CA SER A 19 7.55 10.96 -3.49
C SER A 19 6.95 10.60 -4.86
N THR A 20 7.51 9.61 -5.54
CA THR A 20 6.99 9.05 -6.80
C THR A 20 7.15 7.53 -6.81
N ALA A 21 6.48 6.87 -7.75
CA ALA A 21 6.64 5.43 -8.01
C ALA A 21 8.13 5.06 -8.20
N SER A 22 8.86 5.86 -8.97
CA SER A 22 10.28 5.63 -9.25
C SER A 22 11.17 5.74 -8.00
N ILE A 23 10.91 6.72 -7.12
CA ILE A 23 11.63 6.86 -5.85
C ILE A 23 11.34 5.65 -4.96
N PHE A 24 10.07 5.26 -4.83
CA PHE A 24 9.71 4.13 -3.97
C PHE A 24 10.27 2.81 -4.48
N ASN A 25 10.37 2.62 -5.79
CA ASN A 25 11.08 1.51 -6.40
C ASN A 25 12.56 1.48 -5.96
N VAL A 26 13.28 2.61 -6.09
CA VAL A 26 14.69 2.70 -5.63
C VAL A 26 14.82 2.43 -4.13
N GLN A 27 13.94 3.00 -3.30
CA GLN A 27 13.93 2.77 -1.86
C GLN A 27 13.64 1.29 -1.49
N SER A 28 12.99 0.55 -2.38
CA SER A 28 12.62 -0.87 -2.20
C SER A 28 13.57 -1.83 -2.94
N GLU A 29 14.62 -1.32 -3.58
CA GLU A 29 15.42 -2.08 -4.56
C GLU A 29 16.01 -3.38 -3.98
N GLN A 30 16.54 -3.33 -2.75
CA GLN A 30 17.09 -4.53 -2.10
C GLN A 30 16.02 -5.58 -1.81
N LEU A 31 14.83 -5.14 -1.40
CA LEU A 31 13.70 -6.02 -1.09
C LEU A 31 13.20 -6.71 -2.36
N ILE A 32 12.93 -5.94 -3.42
CA ILE A 32 12.40 -6.48 -4.68
C ILE A 32 13.40 -7.43 -5.35
N LYS A 33 14.71 -7.14 -5.28
CA LYS A 33 15.76 -8.05 -5.80
C LYS A 33 15.75 -9.41 -5.10
N LEU A 34 15.47 -9.45 -3.80
CA LEU A 34 15.44 -10.69 -3.03
C LEU A 34 14.12 -11.47 -3.19
N LEU A 35 13.06 -10.78 -3.65
CA LEU A 35 11.73 -11.35 -3.91
C LEU A 35 11.45 -11.55 -5.42
N SER A 36 12.42 -11.30 -6.30
CA SER A 36 12.23 -11.30 -7.76
C SER A 36 11.81 -12.65 -8.35
N ASN A 37 12.10 -13.74 -7.64
CA ASN A 37 11.69 -15.10 -8.04
C ASN A 37 10.38 -15.53 -7.38
N THR A 38 9.70 -14.62 -6.67
CA THR A 38 8.46 -14.89 -5.92
C THR A 38 7.34 -13.95 -6.33
N PHE A 39 7.66 -12.67 -6.58
CA PHE A 39 6.67 -11.66 -6.95
C PHE A 39 7.18 -10.72 -8.04
N SER A 40 6.24 -10.19 -8.81
CA SER A 40 6.42 -8.97 -9.59
C SER A 40 5.88 -7.77 -8.82
N PHE A 41 6.66 -6.71 -8.70
CA PHE A 41 6.26 -5.48 -8.00
C PHE A 41 5.98 -4.38 -9.01
N VAL A 42 4.83 -3.73 -8.88
CA VAL A 42 4.44 -2.62 -9.76
C VAL A 42 4.15 -1.39 -8.92
N PHE A 43 4.76 -0.27 -9.28
CA PHE A 43 4.72 0.97 -8.50
C PHE A 43 3.86 2.01 -9.21
N PHE A 44 2.90 2.59 -8.48
CA PHE A 44 1.94 3.55 -9.01
C PHE A 44 2.21 4.94 -8.50
N ASP A 45 2.02 5.94 -9.37
CA ASP A 45 2.15 7.35 -9.04
C ASP A 45 0.82 7.93 -8.54
N ALA A 46 0.89 8.73 -7.48
CA ALA A 46 -0.27 9.42 -6.93
C ALA A 46 -0.72 10.59 -7.84
N PRO A 47 -1.98 11.06 -7.76
CA PRO A 47 -2.50 12.01 -8.74
C PRO A 47 -2.15 13.48 -8.46
N PHE A 48 -1.82 13.86 -7.22
CA PHE A 48 -1.68 15.26 -6.83
C PHE A 48 -0.22 15.66 -6.64
N GLU A 49 0.23 16.73 -7.28
CA GLU A 49 1.57 17.25 -7.05
C GLU A 49 1.72 17.88 -5.65
N ARG A 50 2.92 17.80 -5.09
CA ARG A 50 3.28 18.46 -3.83
C ARG A 50 4.79 18.59 -3.67
N ASP A 51 5.20 19.28 -2.61
CA ASP A 51 6.61 19.33 -2.20
C ASP A 51 7.14 17.97 -1.73
N ALA A 52 8.46 17.84 -1.78
CA ALA A 52 9.21 16.65 -1.36
C ALA A 52 8.86 16.22 0.07
N GLY A 53 8.66 14.92 0.24
CA GLY A 53 8.40 14.30 1.54
C GLY A 53 9.68 14.05 2.34
N PRO A 54 9.53 13.57 3.60
CA PRO A 54 10.66 13.16 4.42
C PRO A 54 11.54 12.12 3.71
N GLY A 55 12.86 12.32 3.73
CA GLY A 55 13.83 11.38 3.16
C GLY A 55 13.96 11.38 1.64
N VAL A 56 13.23 12.25 0.93
CA VAL A 56 13.33 12.38 -0.54
C VAL A 56 14.54 13.24 -0.93
N LEU A 57 14.64 14.45 -0.38
CA LEU A 57 15.80 15.30 -0.61
C LEU A 57 16.92 15.00 0.41
N PRO A 58 18.20 15.20 0.04
CA PRO A 58 18.69 15.73 -1.25
C PRO A 58 18.92 14.65 -2.33
N ILE A 59 18.72 13.36 -2.02
CA ILE A 59 19.12 12.24 -2.89
C ILE A 59 18.28 12.18 -4.17
N PHE A 60 16.97 12.39 -4.06
CA PHE A 60 16.01 12.29 -5.14
C PHE A 60 15.64 13.69 -5.65
N THR A 61 16.49 14.29 -6.48
CA THR A 61 16.28 15.65 -7.01
C THR A 61 15.05 15.76 -7.90
N TYR A 62 14.50 16.97 -7.99
CA TYR A 62 13.27 17.23 -8.75
C TYR A 62 13.47 16.98 -10.24
N GLU A 63 14.63 17.34 -10.80
CA GLU A 63 14.93 17.20 -12.22
C GLU A 63 14.92 15.73 -12.68
N LYS A 64 15.23 14.80 -11.77
CA LYS A 64 15.31 13.37 -12.09
C LYS A 64 14.08 12.58 -11.64
N TYR A 65 13.50 12.95 -10.49
CA TYR A 65 12.46 12.13 -9.84
C TYR A 65 11.14 12.87 -9.61
N GLY A 66 11.06 14.15 -9.97
CA GLY A 66 9.84 14.94 -9.90
C GLY A 66 8.92 14.76 -11.12
N PRO A 67 7.74 15.39 -11.11
CA PRO A 67 7.15 16.10 -9.96
C PRO A 67 6.79 15.12 -8.83
N TYR A 68 6.99 15.53 -7.57
CA TYR A 68 6.63 14.70 -6.42
C TYR A 68 5.13 14.74 -6.16
N ARG A 69 4.57 13.65 -5.62
CA ARG A 69 3.12 13.45 -5.60
C ARG A 69 2.58 12.97 -4.25
N ALA A 70 1.27 13.14 -4.05
CA ALA A 70 0.49 12.72 -2.89
C ALA A 70 -0.82 12.04 -3.31
N TRP A 71 -1.28 11.12 -2.46
CA TRP A 71 -2.53 10.38 -2.64
C TRP A 71 -3.77 11.14 -2.17
N PHE A 72 -3.56 12.20 -1.38
CA PHE A 72 -4.64 12.98 -0.76
C PHE A 72 -4.45 14.46 -1.10
N ALA A 73 -5.49 15.10 -1.64
CA ALA A 73 -5.54 16.54 -1.78
C ALA A 73 -5.90 17.21 -0.44
N ARG A 74 -5.74 18.53 -0.39
CA ARG A 74 -6.21 19.37 0.71
C ARG A 74 -7.29 20.31 0.21
N SER A 75 -8.30 20.58 1.03
CA SER A 75 -9.28 21.63 0.75
C SER A 75 -8.63 23.02 0.81
N LYS A 76 -9.38 24.05 0.42
CA LYS A 76 -8.94 25.45 0.47
C LYS A 76 -8.63 25.92 1.90
N GLU A 77 -9.22 25.26 2.90
CA GLU A 77 -8.98 25.47 4.33
C GLU A 77 -7.78 24.66 4.85
N GLY A 78 -7.06 23.96 3.98
CA GLY A 78 -5.87 23.16 4.33
C GLY A 78 -6.18 21.79 4.94
N ILE A 79 -7.45 21.39 4.99
CA ILE A 79 -7.87 20.11 5.56
C ILE A 79 -7.62 18.99 4.54
N GLU A 80 -6.92 17.94 4.93
CA GLU A 80 -6.70 16.79 4.07
C GLU A 80 -8.02 16.03 3.80
N ARG A 81 -8.28 15.72 2.53
CA ARG A 81 -9.48 15.00 2.08
C ARG A 81 -9.27 13.51 2.21
N GLY A 82 -9.84 12.88 3.24
CA GLY A 82 -9.63 11.46 3.56
C GLY A 82 -10.10 10.45 2.49
N ASP A 83 -10.88 10.87 1.51
CA ASP A 83 -11.38 10.07 0.39
C ASP A 83 -10.51 10.16 -0.87
N GLY A 84 -9.43 10.95 -0.85
CA GLY A 84 -8.52 11.08 -1.99
C GLY A 84 -9.10 11.81 -3.20
N ARG A 85 -10.21 12.54 -3.02
CA ARG A 85 -10.77 13.46 -4.03
C ARG A 85 -9.95 14.73 -4.15
N ASP A 86 -10.26 15.55 -5.16
CA ASP A 86 -9.63 16.84 -5.37
C ASP A 86 -9.95 17.87 -4.26
N GLU A 87 -9.35 19.06 -4.35
CA GLU A 87 -9.52 20.13 -3.36
C GLU A 87 -10.98 20.53 -3.11
N ASP A 88 -11.80 20.50 -4.16
CA ASP A 88 -13.22 20.85 -4.15
C ASP A 88 -14.09 19.65 -3.69
N GLY A 89 -13.50 18.48 -3.45
CA GLY A 89 -14.21 17.25 -3.09
C GLY A 89 -14.93 16.60 -4.27
N LYS A 90 -14.43 16.82 -5.49
CA LYS A 90 -14.99 16.29 -6.74
C LYS A 90 -14.09 15.21 -7.33
N GLY A 91 -14.62 14.58 -8.38
CA GLY A 91 -13.93 13.53 -9.12
C GLY A 91 -14.08 12.14 -8.50
N GLU A 92 -13.38 11.20 -9.13
CA GLU A 92 -13.27 9.80 -8.70
C GLU A 92 -12.58 9.71 -7.33
N GLY A 93 -13.13 8.86 -6.44
CA GLY A 93 -12.54 8.56 -5.14
C GLY A 93 -11.15 7.92 -5.27
N GLY A 94 -10.29 8.11 -4.28
CA GLY A 94 -8.89 7.69 -4.36
C GLY A 94 -8.72 6.16 -4.37
N VAL A 95 -9.59 5.41 -3.68
CA VAL A 95 -9.56 3.94 -3.70
C VAL A 95 -9.98 3.43 -5.07
N GLU A 96 -11.07 3.97 -5.62
CA GLU A 96 -11.57 3.65 -6.95
C GLU A 96 -10.52 3.94 -8.02
N ARG A 97 -9.86 5.10 -7.92
CA ARG A 97 -8.73 5.47 -8.78
C ARG A 97 -7.60 4.45 -8.71
N ALA A 98 -7.20 4.05 -7.50
CA ALA A 98 -6.12 3.08 -7.31
C ALA A 98 -6.47 1.72 -7.89
N LEU A 99 -7.70 1.22 -7.66
CA LEU A 99 -8.19 -0.03 -8.24
C LEU A 99 -8.24 0.02 -9.76
N ARG A 100 -8.69 1.14 -10.35
CA ARG A 100 -8.70 1.34 -11.80
C ARG A 100 -7.28 1.32 -12.37
N LEU A 101 -6.33 2.02 -11.74
CA LEU A 101 -4.92 1.97 -12.15
C LEU A 101 -4.35 0.55 -12.14
N ILE A 102 -4.68 -0.25 -11.11
CA ILE A 102 -4.26 -1.66 -11.04
C ILE A 102 -4.92 -2.50 -12.14
N ALA A 103 -6.20 -2.28 -12.42
CA ALA A 103 -6.94 -3.03 -13.44
C ALA A 103 -6.50 -2.70 -14.87
N GLU A 104 -6.12 -1.44 -15.12
CA GLU A 104 -5.61 -0.97 -16.41
C GLU A 104 -4.13 -1.33 -16.62
N GLU A 105 -3.42 -1.70 -15.54
CA GLU A 105 -2.03 -2.11 -15.62
C GLU A 105 -1.89 -3.50 -16.26
N GLY A 106 -1.37 -3.50 -17.48
CA GLY A 106 -1.08 -4.72 -18.23
C GLY A 106 -0.05 -5.63 -17.56
N GLY A 107 0.31 -6.72 -18.24
CA GLY A 107 1.20 -7.74 -17.72
C GLY A 107 0.47 -9.01 -17.26
N GLU A 108 1.25 -10.04 -16.98
CA GLU A 108 0.75 -11.37 -16.62
C GLU A 108 0.92 -11.63 -15.12
N GLY A 109 0.08 -12.50 -14.57
CA GLY A 109 0.11 -12.88 -13.15
C GLY A 109 -1.02 -12.25 -12.31
N GLU A 110 -1.51 -13.00 -11.33
CA GLU A 110 -2.59 -12.57 -10.44
C GLU A 110 -2.09 -11.49 -9.47
N TRP A 111 -2.89 -10.44 -9.27
CA TRP A 111 -2.68 -9.47 -8.19
C TRP A 111 -3.02 -10.10 -6.84
N VAL A 112 -1.99 -10.46 -6.08
CA VAL A 112 -2.16 -11.15 -4.79
C VAL A 112 -1.99 -10.25 -3.58
N GLY A 113 -1.36 -9.08 -3.74
CA GLY A 113 -1.10 -8.20 -2.62
C GLY A 113 -0.94 -6.73 -2.98
N VAL A 114 -0.98 -5.91 -1.94
CA VAL A 114 -0.76 -4.47 -2.02
C VAL A 114 0.28 -4.05 -0.98
N MET A 115 1.17 -3.13 -1.34
CA MET A 115 2.21 -2.61 -0.46
C MET A 115 2.17 -1.09 -0.44
N GLY A 116 2.29 -0.48 0.74
CA GLY A 116 2.27 0.96 0.92
C GLY A 116 3.41 1.42 1.81
N PHE A 117 3.96 2.59 1.49
CA PHE A 117 4.90 3.28 2.38
C PHE A 117 4.30 4.60 2.86
N SER A 118 4.37 4.87 4.17
CA SER A 118 3.90 6.12 4.77
C SER A 118 2.46 6.44 4.35
N GLN A 119 2.21 7.57 3.68
CA GLN A 119 0.89 7.92 3.13
C GLN A 119 0.27 6.81 2.26
N GLY A 120 1.08 6.03 1.54
CA GLY A 120 0.62 4.92 0.72
C GLY A 120 0.00 3.77 1.52
N THR A 121 0.31 3.61 2.82
CA THR A 121 -0.35 2.58 3.66
C THR A 121 -1.84 2.83 3.82
N ARG A 122 -2.26 4.10 3.71
CA ARG A 122 -3.66 4.47 3.80
C ARG A 122 -4.42 4.07 2.53
N VAL A 123 -3.78 4.14 1.36
CA VAL A 123 -4.33 3.61 0.11
C VAL A 123 -4.50 2.09 0.22
N VAL A 124 -3.47 1.39 0.71
CA VAL A 124 -3.52 -0.05 0.97
C VAL A 124 -4.68 -0.42 1.88
N GLY A 125 -4.81 0.23 3.05
CA GLY A 125 -5.92 -0.03 3.96
C GLY A 125 -7.28 0.23 3.33
N GLY A 126 -7.40 1.30 2.52
CA GLY A 126 -8.63 1.65 1.81
C GLY A 126 -9.05 0.57 0.80
N ILE A 127 -8.10 0.08 0.00
CA ILE A 127 -8.32 -1.01 -0.96
C ILE A 127 -8.79 -2.29 -0.26
N LEU A 128 -8.11 -2.69 0.83
CA LEU A 128 -8.46 -3.92 1.56
C LEU A 128 -9.85 -3.81 2.20
N LEU A 129 -10.14 -2.67 2.83
CA LEU A 129 -11.44 -2.43 3.46
C LEU A 129 -12.57 -2.36 2.42
N ASP A 130 -12.33 -1.72 1.28
CA ASP A 130 -13.27 -1.68 0.17
C ASP A 130 -13.59 -3.10 -0.34
N GLN A 131 -12.56 -3.91 -0.61
CA GLN A 131 -12.73 -5.31 -1.04
C GLN A 131 -13.56 -6.13 -0.03
N GLN A 132 -13.25 -6.02 1.27
CA GLN A 132 -13.98 -6.73 2.32
C GLN A 132 -15.45 -6.33 2.36
N ARG A 133 -15.75 -5.04 2.24
CA ARG A 133 -17.12 -4.52 2.25
C ARG A 133 -17.90 -4.94 1.02
N ARG A 134 -17.30 -4.87 -0.17
CA ARG A 134 -17.93 -5.36 -1.41
C ARG A 134 -18.32 -6.84 -1.30
N LYS A 135 -17.44 -7.67 -0.75
CA LYS A 135 -17.71 -9.10 -0.47
C LYS A 135 -18.86 -9.27 0.52
N LYS A 136 -18.86 -8.54 1.65
CA LYS A 136 -19.90 -8.59 2.69
C LYS A 136 -21.27 -8.15 2.17
N MET A 137 -21.31 -7.18 1.26
CA MET A 137 -22.53 -6.70 0.60
C MET A 137 -23.03 -7.64 -0.50
N GLY A 138 -22.28 -8.69 -0.85
CA GLY A 138 -22.63 -9.60 -1.94
C GLY A 138 -22.64 -8.94 -3.30
N LEU A 139 -21.85 -7.87 -3.49
CA LEU A 139 -21.77 -7.21 -4.79
C LEU A 139 -21.20 -8.19 -5.83
N PRO A 140 -21.80 -8.27 -7.03
CA PRO A 140 -21.37 -9.23 -8.05
C PRO A 140 -19.95 -8.92 -8.49
N ARG A 141 -19.14 -9.98 -8.66
CA ARG A 141 -17.81 -9.86 -9.22
C ARG A 141 -17.88 -9.80 -10.75
N ALA A 142 -17.14 -8.88 -11.37
CA ALA A 142 -16.94 -8.91 -12.81
C ALA A 142 -15.79 -9.87 -13.17
N GLU A 143 -15.75 -10.29 -14.43
CA GLU A 143 -14.58 -11.02 -14.95
C GLU A 143 -13.35 -10.10 -14.90
N GLY A 144 -12.26 -10.59 -14.30
CA GLY A 144 -11.06 -9.76 -14.05
C GLY A 144 -11.05 -9.02 -12.70
N ASP A 145 -12.03 -9.26 -11.83
CA ASP A 145 -12.07 -8.68 -10.50
C ASP A 145 -10.81 -8.98 -9.68
N LEU A 146 -10.28 -7.92 -9.05
CA LEU A 146 -9.12 -7.99 -8.16
C LEU A 146 -9.49 -8.75 -6.87
N ASP A 147 -8.57 -9.57 -6.38
CA ASP A 147 -8.74 -10.34 -5.14
C ASP A 147 -7.46 -10.38 -4.30
N PHE A 148 -7.12 -9.25 -3.69
CA PHE A 148 -5.95 -9.13 -2.85
C PHE A 148 -6.05 -10.06 -1.64
N LYS A 149 -5.00 -10.84 -1.43
CA LYS A 149 -4.89 -11.84 -0.34
C LYS A 149 -4.22 -11.26 0.90
N PHE A 150 -3.39 -10.23 0.75
CA PHE A 150 -2.69 -9.59 1.86
C PHE A 150 -2.27 -8.13 1.59
N GLY A 151 -1.96 -7.40 2.66
CA GLY A 151 -1.36 -6.06 2.60
C GLY A 151 -0.02 -5.95 3.32
N ILE A 152 0.87 -5.09 2.83
CA ILE A 152 2.14 -4.74 3.48
C ILE A 152 2.14 -3.23 3.75
N LEU A 153 2.29 -2.86 5.03
CA LEU A 153 2.21 -1.48 5.51
C LEU A 153 3.55 -1.06 6.11
N CYS A 154 4.31 -0.24 5.40
CA CYS A 154 5.62 0.24 5.84
C CYS A 154 5.52 1.66 6.37
N MET A 155 5.97 1.89 7.61
CA MET A 155 6.07 3.23 8.22
C MET A 155 4.74 4.01 8.18
N GLY A 156 3.64 3.28 8.34
CA GLY A 156 2.28 3.77 8.20
C GLY A 156 1.77 4.59 9.39
N ALA A 157 0.75 5.41 9.14
CA ALA A 157 0.01 6.15 10.15
C ALA A 157 -1.35 6.60 9.58
N SER A 158 -2.22 7.12 10.46
CA SER A 158 -3.52 7.74 10.14
C SER A 158 -4.56 6.79 9.55
N ALA A 159 -5.79 7.27 9.33
CA ALA A 159 -6.88 6.44 8.84
C ALA A 159 -6.65 5.90 7.41
N PRO A 160 -7.08 4.68 7.08
CA PRO A 160 -7.24 4.23 5.70
C PRO A 160 -7.99 5.24 4.84
N MET A 161 -7.70 5.23 3.53
CA MET A 161 -8.42 6.05 2.56
C MET A 161 -9.88 5.58 2.48
N VAL A 162 -10.80 6.54 2.47
CA VAL A 162 -12.23 6.28 2.40
C VAL A 162 -12.62 6.01 0.94
N SER A 163 -13.20 4.83 0.68
CA SER A 163 -13.85 4.50 -0.60
C SER A 163 -15.33 4.91 -0.62
N ASP A 164 -15.93 4.94 -1.80
CA ASP A 164 -17.35 5.28 -1.93
C ASP A 164 -18.28 4.21 -1.36
N VAL A 165 -17.79 2.97 -1.29
CA VAL A 165 -18.49 1.86 -0.60
C VAL A 165 -18.65 2.14 0.90
N VAL A 166 -17.78 2.97 1.51
CA VAL A 166 -17.93 3.39 2.92
C VAL A 166 -19.23 4.15 3.13
N HIS A 167 -19.65 5.01 2.20
CA HIS A 167 -20.90 5.77 2.34
C HIS A 167 -22.15 4.88 2.33
N ALA A 168 -22.04 3.66 1.81
CA ALA A 168 -23.12 2.68 1.79
C ALA A 168 -23.12 1.73 3.02
N SER A 169 -22.04 1.68 3.80
CA SER A 169 -21.90 0.76 4.94
C SER A 169 -21.73 1.52 6.26
N LEU A 170 -22.68 1.34 7.20
CA LEU A 170 -22.64 1.93 8.55
C LEU A 170 -21.66 1.21 9.52
N SER A 171 -20.88 0.23 9.05
CA SER A 171 -20.02 -0.58 9.93
C SER A 171 -18.60 -0.03 10.06
N GLU A 172 -18.18 0.13 11.31
CA GLU A 172 -16.77 0.24 11.72
C GLU A 172 -16.10 -1.14 11.65
N ASP A 173 -16.02 -1.71 10.45
CA ASP A 173 -15.35 -3.00 10.24
C ASP A 173 -13.83 -2.83 10.31
N LEU A 174 -13.19 -3.62 11.19
CA LEU A 174 -11.75 -3.82 11.13
C LEU A 174 -11.37 -4.56 9.83
N ILE A 175 -10.19 -4.25 9.29
CA ILE A 175 -9.61 -4.96 8.16
C ILE A 175 -9.14 -6.33 8.67
N THR A 176 -9.76 -7.41 8.16
CA THR A 176 -9.45 -8.79 8.52
C THR A 176 -8.65 -9.53 7.44
N ILE A 177 -8.46 -8.91 6.27
CA ILE A 177 -7.52 -9.44 5.27
C ILE A 177 -6.11 -9.37 5.86
N PRO A 178 -5.30 -10.44 5.80
CA PRO A 178 -3.98 -10.49 6.43
C PRO A 178 -3.08 -9.30 6.09
N THR A 179 -2.43 -8.74 7.10
CA THR A 179 -1.49 -7.62 6.92
C THR A 179 -0.15 -7.84 7.61
N LEU A 180 0.90 -7.27 7.04
CA LEU A 180 2.22 -7.13 7.66
C LEU A 180 2.55 -5.65 7.86
N HIS A 181 2.66 -5.23 9.11
CA HIS A 181 2.99 -3.87 9.51
C HIS A 181 4.46 -3.79 9.90
N LEU A 182 5.22 -2.97 9.18
CA LEU A 182 6.59 -2.62 9.49
C LEU A 182 6.61 -1.23 10.13
N HIS A 183 7.03 -1.13 11.39
CA HIS A 183 7.15 0.14 12.09
C HIS A 183 8.59 0.44 12.48
N GLY A 184 9.00 1.70 12.29
CA GLY A 184 10.30 2.20 12.75
C GLY A 184 10.17 2.80 14.15
N THR A 185 10.85 2.25 15.16
CA THR A 185 10.80 2.76 16.53
C THR A 185 11.46 4.14 16.71
N LYS A 186 12.19 4.62 15.70
CA LYS A 186 12.75 5.98 15.64
C LYS A 186 12.01 6.87 14.62
N ASP A 187 10.93 6.35 14.04
CA ASP A 187 10.06 7.12 13.16
C ASP A 187 9.17 8.03 14.00
N LEU A 188 8.97 9.27 13.54
CA LEU A 188 8.02 10.21 14.14
C LEU A 188 6.58 9.66 14.08
N ASN A 189 6.30 8.76 13.13
CA ASN A 189 5.01 8.10 13.00
C ASN A 189 4.84 6.85 13.87
N TYR A 190 5.84 6.39 14.62
CA TYR A 190 5.76 5.11 15.36
C TYR A 190 4.49 4.98 16.23
N GLU A 191 4.23 5.98 17.07
CA GLU A 191 3.04 6.00 17.93
C GLU A 191 1.73 6.11 17.12
N ASN A 192 1.75 6.83 16.01
CA ASN A 192 0.58 6.97 15.14
C ASN A 192 0.32 5.70 14.31
N GLY A 193 1.36 4.93 13.98
CA GLY A 193 1.26 3.63 13.32
C GLY A 193 0.62 2.59 14.23
N LYS A 194 0.99 2.56 15.52
CA LYS A 194 0.32 1.73 16.52
C LYS A 194 -1.17 2.09 16.68
N LYS A 195 -1.50 3.39 16.74
CA LYS A 195 -2.90 3.85 16.77
C LYS A 195 -3.66 3.46 15.50
N GLN A 196 -3.04 3.56 14.33
CA GLN A 196 -3.64 3.12 13.07
C GLN A 196 -3.93 1.61 13.12
N LEU A 197 -2.96 0.81 13.55
CA LEU A 197 -3.12 -0.64 13.68
C LEU A 197 -4.31 -0.98 14.60
N GLU A 198 -4.34 -0.41 15.80
CA GLU A 198 -5.39 -0.66 16.80
C GLU A 198 -6.78 -0.24 16.32
N ALA A 199 -6.89 0.91 15.64
CA ALA A 199 -8.16 1.46 15.24
C ALA A 199 -8.79 0.80 14.00
N TYR A 200 -7.99 0.20 13.11
CA TYR A 200 -8.46 -0.19 11.77
C TYR A 200 -8.17 -1.62 11.35
N TYR A 201 -7.35 -2.39 12.09
CA TYR A 201 -6.92 -3.72 11.68
C TYR A 201 -7.23 -4.76 12.77
N ASP A 202 -7.69 -5.93 12.35
CA ASP A 202 -7.93 -7.05 13.25
C ASP A 202 -6.59 -7.68 13.66
N GLN A 203 -6.29 -7.62 14.96
CA GLN A 203 -5.03 -8.09 15.54
C GLN A 203 -4.79 -9.60 15.37
N SER A 204 -5.83 -10.40 15.11
CA SER A 204 -5.68 -11.83 14.82
C SER A 204 -5.12 -12.11 13.43
N THR A 205 -5.22 -11.13 12.52
CA THR A 205 -4.79 -11.23 11.12
C THR A 205 -3.64 -10.27 10.77
N ALA A 206 -3.31 -9.36 11.68
CA ALA A 206 -2.20 -8.43 11.55
C ALA A 206 -0.91 -8.99 12.17
N THR A 207 0.15 -9.04 11.39
CA THR A 207 1.52 -9.29 11.86
C THR A 207 2.26 -7.97 11.98
N VAL A 208 2.95 -7.74 13.09
CA VAL A 208 3.69 -6.49 13.34
C VAL A 208 5.17 -6.79 13.52
N TRP A 209 6.03 -5.96 12.92
CA TRP A 209 7.46 -5.96 13.15
C TRP A 209 7.99 -4.55 13.39
N ASP A 210 8.41 -4.32 14.62
CA ASP A 210 9.06 -3.09 15.05
C ASP A 210 10.58 -3.20 14.84
N ILE A 211 11.17 -2.16 14.24
CA ILE A 211 12.61 -2.07 13.92
C ILE A 211 13.21 -0.73 14.31
N ALA A 212 14.49 -0.69 14.67
CA ALA A 212 15.19 0.53 15.12
C ALA A 212 15.55 1.52 13.99
N TYR A 213 14.59 1.84 13.12
CA TYR A 213 14.72 2.70 11.94
C TYR A 213 13.95 4.00 12.09
N HIS A 214 14.43 5.02 11.38
CA HIS A 214 13.67 6.25 11.12
C HIS A 214 12.65 5.99 10.00
N HIS A 215 12.03 7.06 9.47
CA HIS A 215 11.02 6.98 8.40
C HIS A 215 11.60 6.53 7.05
N ALA A 216 11.90 5.24 6.90
CA ALA A 216 12.58 4.67 5.74
C ALA A 216 12.32 3.17 5.56
N MET A 217 12.51 2.66 4.34
CA MET A 217 12.57 1.22 4.10
C MET A 217 13.85 0.61 4.71
N PRO A 218 13.85 -0.67 5.14
CA PRO A 218 15.04 -1.32 5.67
C PRO A 218 16.16 -1.40 4.62
N TRP A 219 17.42 -1.14 5.01
CA TRP A 219 18.58 -1.22 4.12
C TRP A 219 19.74 -2.06 4.65
N TYR A 220 19.77 -2.40 5.95
CA TYR A 220 20.74 -3.36 6.47
C TYR A 220 20.33 -4.77 6.03
N ARG A 221 21.28 -5.50 5.45
CA ARG A 221 21.05 -6.81 4.82
C ARG A 221 20.26 -7.79 5.71
N ALA A 222 20.59 -7.87 6.99
CA ALA A 222 19.92 -8.77 7.93
C ALA A 222 18.43 -8.42 8.10
N ASP A 223 18.10 -7.13 8.19
CA ASP A 223 16.72 -6.66 8.29
C ASP A 223 15.96 -6.90 6.98
N VAL A 224 16.58 -6.64 5.83
CA VAL A 224 15.94 -6.91 4.54
C VAL A 224 15.65 -8.40 4.37
N LEU A 225 16.58 -9.29 4.73
CA LEU A 225 16.38 -10.74 4.67
C LEU A 225 15.25 -11.20 5.60
N LYS A 226 15.17 -10.66 6.82
CA LYS A 226 14.05 -10.94 7.72
C LYS A 226 12.73 -10.44 7.12
N PHE A 227 12.72 -9.27 6.49
CA PHE A 227 11.50 -8.75 5.86
C PHE A 227 11.01 -9.65 4.72
N VAL A 228 11.94 -10.12 3.89
CA VAL A 228 11.69 -11.09 2.80
C VAL A 228 11.06 -12.36 3.34
N GLU A 229 11.59 -12.91 4.44
CA GLU A 229 11.04 -14.11 5.09
C GLU A 229 9.62 -13.87 5.57
N MET A 230 9.36 -12.74 6.22
CA MET A 230 8.02 -12.38 6.70
C MET A 230 7.01 -12.23 5.56
N ILE A 231 7.38 -11.61 4.45
CA ILE A 231 6.50 -11.46 3.27
C ILE A 231 6.22 -12.81 2.62
N ARG A 232 7.24 -13.68 2.48
CA ARG A 232 7.05 -15.04 1.96
C ARG A 232 6.12 -15.86 2.85
N LYS A 233 6.30 -15.76 4.17
CA LYS A 233 5.42 -16.41 5.12
C LYS A 233 3.98 -15.90 5.01
N LEU A 234 3.79 -14.58 4.98
CA LEU A 234 2.47 -13.96 4.81
C LEU A 234 1.76 -14.52 3.56
N TYR A 235 2.46 -14.59 2.43
CA TYR A 235 1.87 -15.14 1.21
C TYR A 235 1.61 -16.65 1.29
N ALA A 236 2.54 -17.43 1.86
CA ALA A 236 2.34 -18.88 2.03
C ALA A 236 1.12 -19.19 2.91
N ASP A 237 0.91 -18.42 3.99
CA ASP A 237 -0.22 -18.58 4.90
C ASP A 237 -1.56 -18.29 4.19
N THR A 238 -1.60 -17.44 3.15
CA THR A 238 -2.82 -17.22 2.35
C THR A 238 -3.19 -18.40 1.45
N LYS A 239 -2.24 -19.31 1.15
CA LYS A 239 -2.47 -20.51 0.33
C LYS A 239 -2.91 -21.72 1.15
N GLY A 240 -2.62 -21.74 2.45
CA GLY A 240 -2.89 -22.86 3.35
C GLY A 240 -4.34 -22.98 3.85
N ASN A 241 -5.23 -22.06 3.47
CA ASN A 241 -6.65 -22.06 3.83
C ASN A 241 -7.57 -22.62 2.72
N VAL A 242 -7.04 -23.47 1.84
CA VAL A 242 -7.80 -24.21 0.82
C VAL A 242 -7.96 -25.67 1.23
#